data_AF-A0AA40L2V3-F1
#
_entry.id   AF-A0AA40L2V3-F1
#
_cell.length_a   1.000
_cell.length_b   1.000
_cell.length_c   1.000
_cell.angle_alpha   90.00
_cell.angle_beta   90.00
_cell.angle_gamma   90.00
#
_symmetry.space_group_name_H-M   'P 1'
#
loop_
_entity.id
_entity.type
_entity.pdbx_description
1 polymer ?
#
loop_
_entity_poly.entity_id
_entity_poly.type
_entity_poly.pdbx_seq_one_letter_code
_entity_poly.pdbx_strand_id
1 'polypeptide(L)'
;QEEIQEVKDEGNLEVLFNSLDKIVEEAKNREEPAWRPSGIPEEDIRSAVVPYLLKHRSYLRKVLKEKEEENRKVAESVLAGRDRIAELQQLIQARKHAWQ
;
A
#
# COMPACT_ATOMS: atom_id res chain seq x y z
N GLN A 1 -32.43 -44.16 -9.39
CA GLN A 1 -31.04 -44.19 -8.89
C GLN A 1 -30.09 -43.55 -9.90
N GLU A 2 -30.23 -43.84 -11.20
CA GLU A 2 -29.46 -43.16 -12.27
C GLU A 2 -29.66 -41.64 -12.30
N GLU A 3 -30.90 -41.13 -12.25
CA GLU A 3 -31.16 -39.67 -12.29
C GLU A 3 -30.41 -38.89 -11.18
N ILE A 4 -30.31 -39.46 -9.98
CA ILE A 4 -29.58 -38.85 -8.86
C ILE A 4 -28.07 -38.86 -9.13
N GLN A 5 -27.56 -39.95 -9.70
CA GLN A 5 -26.14 -40.04 -10.03
C GLN A 5 -25.78 -39.09 -11.18
N GLU A 6 -26.65 -38.98 -12.18
CA GLU A 6 -26.51 -38.05 -13.30
C GLU A 6 -26.46 -36.59 -12.81
N VAL A 7 -27.38 -36.18 -11.93
CA VAL A 7 -27.34 -34.85 -11.31
C VAL A 7 -26.08 -34.62 -10.46
N LYS A 8 -25.63 -35.65 -9.73
CA LYS A 8 -24.39 -35.57 -8.94
C LYS A 8 -23.16 -35.39 -9.83
N ASP A 9 -23.12 -36.07 -10.96
CA ASP A 9 -22.01 -36.02 -11.91
C ASP A 9 -22.02 -34.71 -12.71
N GLU A 10 -23.19 -34.27 -13.21
CA GLU A 10 -23.37 -33.00 -13.91
C GLU A 10 -22.98 -31.81 -13.02
N GLY A 11 -23.43 -31.82 -11.76
CA GLY A 11 -23.14 -30.77 -10.78
C GLY A 11 -21.77 -30.89 -10.11
N ASN A 12 -20.98 -31.93 -10.40
CA ASN A 12 -19.73 -32.25 -9.70
C ASN A 12 -19.88 -32.22 -8.16
N LEU A 13 -21.00 -32.74 -7.66
CA LEU A 13 -21.45 -32.52 -6.28
C LEU A 13 -20.52 -33.16 -5.26
N GLU A 14 -19.87 -34.26 -5.60
CA GLU A 14 -18.94 -34.93 -4.67
C GLU A 14 -17.73 -34.04 -4.34
N VAL A 15 -17.18 -33.36 -5.34
CA VAL A 15 -16.05 -32.42 -5.12
C VAL A 15 -16.53 -31.19 -4.35
N LEU A 16 -17.70 -30.65 -4.67
CA LEU A 16 -18.26 -29.50 -3.98
C LEU A 16 -18.55 -29.79 -2.50
N PHE A 17 -19.17 -30.92 -2.19
CA PHE A 17 -19.46 -31.31 -0.80
C PHE A 17 -18.18 -31.58 -0.01
N ASN A 18 -17.19 -32.28 -0.60
CA ASN A 18 -15.89 -32.45 0.04
C ASN A 18 -15.20 -31.11 0.33
N SER A 19 -15.33 -30.12 -0.57
CA SER A 19 -14.80 -28.77 -0.36
C SER A 19 -15.54 -28.02 0.75
N LEU A 20 -16.87 -28.18 0.83
CA LEU A 20 -17.71 -27.56 1.86
C LEU A 20 -17.40 -28.14 3.23
N ASP A 21 -17.26 -29.46 3.35
CA ASP A 21 -16.88 -30.13 4.59
C ASP A 21 -15.55 -29.61 5.10
N LYS A 22 -14.57 -29.43 4.22
CA LYS A 22 -13.28 -28.83 4.58
C LYS A 22 -13.42 -27.41 5.13
N ILE A 23 -14.26 -26.57 4.52
CA ILE A 23 -14.50 -25.18 4.98
C ILE A 23 -15.17 -25.19 6.35
N VAL A 24 -16.14 -26.08 6.58
CA VAL A 24 -16.82 -26.24 7.87
C VAL A 24 -15.82 -26.66 8.95
N GLU A 25 -14.97 -27.65 8.67
CA GLU A 25 -13.91 -28.10 9.56
C GLU A 25 -12.93 -26.98 9.93
N GLU A 26 -12.45 -26.21 8.94
CA GLU A 26 -11.54 -25.07 9.15
C GLU A 26 -12.17 -23.94 10.00
N ALA A 27 -13.50 -23.80 9.93
CA ALA A 27 -14.24 -22.75 10.63
C ALA A 27 -14.79 -23.18 12.01
N LYS A 28 -14.59 -24.44 12.45
CA LYS A 28 -15.19 -25.00 13.67
C LYS A 28 -15.03 -24.18 14.94
N ASN A 29 -13.91 -23.47 15.08
CA ASN A 29 -13.59 -22.68 16.28
C ASN A 29 -14.04 -21.22 16.19
N ARG A 30 -14.75 -20.82 15.12
CA ARG A 30 -15.25 -19.45 14.93
C ARG A 30 -16.69 -19.39 15.40
N GLU A 31 -16.90 -18.87 16.61
CA GLU A 31 -18.24 -18.72 17.21
C GLU A 31 -18.97 -17.46 16.73
N GLU A 32 -18.24 -16.49 16.17
CA GLU A 32 -18.82 -15.25 15.69
C GLU A 32 -19.59 -15.45 14.37
N PRO A 33 -20.71 -14.73 14.17
CA PRO A 33 -21.42 -14.74 12.90
C PRO A 33 -20.50 -14.33 11.75
N ALA A 34 -20.31 -15.23 10.79
CA ALA A 34 -19.56 -14.92 9.59
C ALA A 34 -20.26 -13.82 8.78
N TRP A 35 -19.47 -12.98 8.12
CA TRP A 35 -19.97 -11.92 7.24
C TRP A 35 -20.95 -12.47 6.18
N ARG A 36 -21.95 -11.67 5.85
CA ARG A 36 -22.93 -11.94 4.80
C ARG A 36 -23.05 -10.71 3.91
N PRO A 37 -23.28 -10.86 2.59
CA PRO A 37 -23.55 -9.73 1.71
C PRO A 37 -24.69 -8.88 2.26
N SER A 38 -24.43 -7.58 2.39
CA SER A 38 -25.41 -6.59 2.84
C SER A 38 -26.48 -6.32 1.78
N GLY A 39 -26.17 -6.62 0.51
CA GLY A 39 -26.97 -6.23 -0.64
C GLY A 39 -26.58 -4.85 -1.19
N ILE A 40 -25.59 -4.19 -0.59
CA ILE A 40 -25.02 -2.92 -1.04
C ILE A 40 -23.64 -3.22 -1.66
N PRO A 41 -23.50 -3.20 -2.99
CA PRO A 41 -22.25 -3.56 -3.66
C PRO A 41 -21.03 -2.79 -3.17
N GLU A 42 -21.19 -1.49 -2.88
CA GLU A 42 -20.13 -0.61 -2.41
C GLU A 42 -19.64 -0.96 -1.00
N GLU A 43 -20.44 -1.63 -0.20
CA GLU A 43 -20.04 -2.15 1.12
C GLU A 43 -19.42 -3.53 0.98
N ASP A 44 -20.04 -4.39 0.18
CA ASP A 44 -19.65 -5.79 0.03
C ASP A 44 -18.26 -5.93 -0.62
N ILE A 45 -17.90 -5.04 -1.55
CA ILE A 45 -16.59 -5.07 -2.22
C ILE A 45 -15.44 -4.51 -1.36
N ARG A 46 -15.74 -3.77 -0.28
CA ARG A 46 -14.69 -3.12 0.54
C ARG A 46 -13.72 -4.13 1.11
N SER A 47 -14.22 -5.27 1.58
CA SER A 47 -13.41 -6.32 2.18
C SER A 47 -12.30 -6.82 1.23
N ALA A 48 -12.61 -6.89 -0.07
CA ALA A 48 -11.66 -7.31 -1.11
C ALA A 48 -10.68 -6.20 -1.50
N VAL A 49 -11.16 -4.95 -1.61
CA VAL A 49 -10.36 -3.84 -2.18
C VAL A 49 -9.50 -3.12 -1.15
N VAL A 50 -9.97 -2.97 0.09
CA VAL A 50 -9.28 -2.21 1.14
C VAL A 50 -7.86 -2.72 1.42
N PRO A 51 -7.58 -4.04 1.51
CA PRO A 51 -6.21 -4.53 1.73
C PRO A 51 -5.23 -4.06 0.65
N TYR A 52 -5.65 -4.05 -0.62
CA TYR A 52 -4.83 -3.57 -1.72
C TYR A 52 -4.55 -2.08 -1.62
N LEU A 53 -5.58 -1.28 -1.35
CA LEU A 53 -5.44 0.18 -1.20
C LEU A 53 -4.54 0.54 -0.01
N LEU A 54 -4.66 -0.18 1.10
CA LEU A 54 -3.80 0.01 2.27
C LEU A 54 -2.33 -0.31 1.96
N LYS A 55 -2.07 -1.40 1.22
CA LYS A 55 -0.73 -1.74 0.75
C LYS A 55 -0.15 -0.64 -0.13
N HIS A 56 -0.94 -0.15 -1.10
CA HIS A 56 -0.51 0.91 -2.00
C HIS A 56 -0.23 2.23 -1.25
N ARG A 57 -1.12 2.63 -0.34
CA ARG A 57 -0.93 3.82 0.52
C ARG A 57 0.37 3.73 1.33
N SER A 58 0.66 2.56 1.89
CA SER A 58 1.86 2.34 2.70
C SER A 58 3.14 2.48 1.86
N TYR A 59 3.11 1.94 0.63
CA TYR A 59 4.20 2.11 -0.33
C TYR A 59 4.42 3.58 -0.70
N LEU A 60 3.36 4.30 -1.08
CA LEU A 60 3.47 5.71 -1.46
C LEU A 60 4.02 6.57 -0.32
N ARG A 61 3.58 6.33 0.91
CA ARG A 61 4.09 7.05 2.10
C ARG A 61 5.58 6.81 2.31
N LYS A 62 6.06 5.58 2.09
CA LYS A 62 7.49 5.26 2.17
C LYS A 62 8.27 6.04 1.12
N VAL A 63 7.85 5.98 -0.14
CA VAL A 63 8.53 6.68 -1.25
C VAL A 63 8.54 8.19 -1.03
N LEU A 64 7.41 8.76 -0.59
CA LEU A 64 7.31 10.19 -0.30
C LEU A 64 8.34 10.60 0.78
N LYS A 65 8.39 9.86 1.89
CA LYS A 65 9.33 10.14 2.99
C LYS A 65 10.79 10.06 2.53
N GLU A 66 11.14 9.08 1.70
CA GLU A 66 12.48 8.97 1.11
C GLU A 66 12.83 10.20 0.27
N LYS A 67 11.89 10.67 -0.56
CA LYS A 67 12.09 11.85 -1.40
C LYS A 67 12.18 13.15 -0.60
N GLU A 68 11.37 13.30 0.44
CA GLU A 68 11.43 14.46 1.33
C GLU A 68 12.77 14.53 2.07
N GLU A 69 13.29 13.40 2.53
CA GLU A 69 14.60 13.31 3.20
C GLU A 69 15.75 13.66 2.25
N GLU A 70 15.75 13.09 1.04
CA GLU A 70 16.73 13.42 0.00
C GLU A 70 16.69 14.92 -0.34
N ASN A 71 15.50 15.47 -0.54
CA ASN A 71 15.32 16.88 -0.88
C ASN A 71 15.81 17.79 0.25
N ARG A 72 15.56 17.43 1.52
CA ARG A 72 16.07 18.20 2.67
C ARG A 72 17.59 18.27 2.66
N LYS A 73 18.28 17.14 2.50
CA LYS A 73 19.75 17.09 2.44
C LYS A 73 20.30 17.93 1.29
N VAL A 74 19.68 17.85 0.13
CA VAL A 74 20.09 18.65 -1.03
C VAL A 74 19.85 20.14 -0.78
N ALA A 75 18.71 20.52 -0.19
CA ALA A 75 18.42 21.90 0.17
C ALA A 75 19.44 22.48 1.16
N GLU A 76 19.84 21.71 2.18
CA GLU A 76 20.88 22.10 3.13
C GLU A 76 22.23 22.35 2.43
N SER A 77 22.62 21.46 1.51
CA SER A 77 23.83 21.63 0.70
C SER A 77 23.78 22.89 -0.18
N VAL A 78 22.63 23.16 -0.80
CA VAL A 78 22.42 24.37 -1.60
C VAL A 78 22.55 25.64 -0.75
N LEU A 79 21.98 25.66 0.46
CA LEU A 79 22.10 26.79 1.37
C LEU A 79 23.55 27.01 1.78
N ALA A 80 24.26 25.96 2.22
CA ALA A 80 25.68 26.05 2.56
C ALA A 80 26.54 26.56 1.37
N GLY A 81 26.22 26.10 0.16
CA GLY A 81 26.87 26.59 -1.05
C GLY A 81 26.61 28.07 -1.33
N ARG A 82 25.38 28.55 -1.10
CA ARG A 82 25.02 29.97 -1.25
C ARG A 82 25.75 30.85 -0.24
N ASP A 83 25.82 30.42 1.02
CA ASP A 83 26.54 31.13 2.07
C ASP A 83 28.02 31.25 1.71
N ARG A 84 28.62 30.17 1.23
CA ARG A 84 30.01 30.17 0.78
C ARG A 84 30.25 31.14 -0.40
N ILE A 85 29.33 31.20 -1.35
CA ILE A 85 29.41 32.15 -2.46
C ILE A 85 29.33 33.59 -1.95
N ALA A 86 28.43 33.87 -1.00
CA ALA A 86 28.29 35.21 -0.41
C ALA A 86 29.57 35.65 0.32
N GLU A 87 30.19 34.77 1.12
CA GLU A 87 31.48 35.03 1.76
C GLU A 87 32.58 35.35 0.74
N LEU A 88 32.69 34.55 -0.32
CA LEU A 88 33.69 34.76 -1.36
C LEU A 88 33.48 36.09 -2.09
N GLN A 89 32.23 36.46 -2.35
CA GLN A 89 31.90 37.76 -2.95
C GLN A 89 32.33 38.92 -2.05
N GLN A 90 32.10 38.83 -0.74
CA GLN A 90 32.56 39.86 0.21
C GLN A 90 34.09 39.97 0.23
N LEU A 91 34.81 38.85 0.25
CA LEU A 91 36.28 38.85 0.20
C LEU A 91 36.82 39.48 -1.09
N ILE A 92 36.20 39.18 -2.24
CA ILE A 92 36.55 39.78 -3.53
C ILE A 92 36.32 41.30 -3.49
N GLN A 93 35.19 41.76 -2.94
CA GLN A 93 34.90 43.19 -2.82
C GLN A 93 35.89 43.89 -1.88
N ALA A 94 36.14 43.34 -0.69
CA ALA A 94 37.10 43.88 0.27
C ALA A 94 38.50 43.98 -0.34
N ARG A 95 38.94 42.94 -1.05
CA ARG A 95 40.21 42.97 -1.78
C ARG A 95 40.19 44.05 -2.86
N LYS A 96 39.12 44.16 -3.66
CA LYS A 96 39.03 45.21 -4.69
C LYS A 96 39.17 46.62 -4.09
N HIS A 97 38.50 46.89 -2.96
CA HIS A 97 38.58 48.17 -2.27
C HIS A 97 39.98 48.48 -1.71
N ALA A 98 40.72 47.48 -1.25
CA ALA A 98 42.07 47.68 -0.73
C ALA A 98 43.10 48.04 -1.82
N TRP A 99 42.78 47.86 -3.10
CA TRP A 99 43.65 48.20 -4.24
C TRP A 99 43.22 49.50 -4.95
N GLN A 100 42.15 50.14 -4.51
CA GLN A 100 41.73 51.48 -4.95
C GLN A 100 42.27 52.55 -4.01
#